data_AF-A0A954LQD5-F1
#
_entry.id   AF-A0A954LQD5-F1
#
_cell.length_a   1.000
_cell.length_b   1.000
_cell.length_c   1.000
_cell.angle_alpha   90.00
_cell.angle_beta   90.00
_cell.angle_gamma   90.00
#
_symmetry.space_group_name_H-M   'P 1'
#
loop_
_entity.id
_entity.type
_entity.pdbx_description
1 polymer ?
#
loop_
_entity_poly.entity_id
_entity_poly.type
_entity_poly.pdbx_seq_one_letter_code
_entity_poly.pdbx_strand_id
1 'polypeptide(L)'
;MKHLLIYSLVLTCSSLVPAIQAADYTVTETDDQIHIKLPKLEATINKTGYVSGVARQSLLDKKTSFRDAGFGLDIVDWIMEPGSDEAYRDKLDLELIYRFNNKYHGSRAKRSIEGPQICTKAKRINSEIIKGKDFVAVKLWYQYKTAAPGKKTGSRWTQWLVFPTGARYFFSTDRIDAVNSSDAMFLRTDLPGHIRH
;
A
#
# COMPACT_ATOMS: atom_id res chain seq x y z
N MET A 1 -37.06 63.46 -41.47
CA MET A 1 -36.09 62.35 -41.50
C MET A 1 -35.69 62.03 -40.06
N LYS A 2 -36.21 60.95 -39.48
CA LYS A 2 -35.92 60.52 -38.10
C LYS A 2 -34.90 59.39 -38.14
N HIS A 3 -33.71 59.60 -37.59
CA HIS A 3 -32.69 58.55 -37.43
C HIS A 3 -33.01 57.71 -36.19
N LEU A 4 -33.16 56.41 -36.38
CA LEU A 4 -33.33 55.40 -35.33
C LEU A 4 -31.97 54.74 -35.08
N LEU A 5 -31.34 55.02 -33.93
CA LEU A 5 -30.17 54.28 -33.48
C LEU A 5 -30.63 52.98 -32.81
N ILE A 6 -30.18 51.84 -33.34
CA ILE A 6 -30.33 50.52 -32.72
C ILE A 6 -29.05 50.23 -31.96
N TYR A 7 -29.12 50.16 -30.63
CA TYR A 7 -28.04 49.68 -29.78
C TYR A 7 -28.11 48.15 -29.69
N SER A 8 -27.12 47.47 -30.26
CA SER A 8 -26.95 46.02 -30.14
C SER A 8 -26.38 45.70 -28.74
N LEU A 9 -27.21 45.11 -27.88
CA LEU A 9 -26.81 44.60 -26.58
C LEU A 9 -26.07 43.26 -26.77
N VAL A 10 -24.74 43.28 -26.66
CA VAL A 10 -23.92 42.06 -26.66
C VAL A 10 -23.98 41.45 -25.26
N LEU A 11 -24.77 40.38 -25.11
CA LEU A 11 -24.87 39.61 -23.87
C LEU A 11 -23.68 38.63 -23.81
N THR A 12 -22.60 39.01 -23.14
CA THR A 12 -21.49 38.08 -22.84
C THR A 12 -21.93 37.09 -21.78
N CYS A 13 -22.24 35.86 -22.20
CA CYS A 13 -22.52 34.73 -21.32
C CYS A 13 -21.19 34.24 -20.73
N SER A 14 -20.77 34.83 -19.60
CA SER A 14 -19.64 34.34 -18.83
C SER A 14 -20.04 33.03 -18.16
N SER A 15 -19.63 31.90 -18.75
CA SER A 15 -19.75 30.59 -18.12
C SER A 15 -18.93 30.56 -16.83
N LEU A 16 -19.62 30.60 -15.68
CA LEU A 16 -19.04 30.34 -14.37
C LEU A 16 -18.57 28.87 -14.35
N VAL A 17 -17.29 28.65 -14.62
CA VAL A 17 -16.65 27.37 -14.31
C VAL A 17 -16.53 27.31 -12.79
N PRO A 18 -17.22 26.40 -12.09
CA PRO A 18 -17.06 26.29 -10.65
C PRO A 18 -15.60 25.98 -10.34
N ALA A 19 -14.94 26.86 -9.58
CA ALA A 19 -13.63 26.60 -9.03
C ALA A 19 -13.75 25.34 -8.19
N ILE A 20 -13.12 24.26 -8.65
CA ILE A 20 -13.21 23.00 -7.95
C ILE A 20 -12.32 23.13 -6.73
N GLN A 21 -12.95 23.35 -5.58
CA GLN A 21 -12.31 23.49 -4.29
C GLN A 21 -11.45 22.24 -4.04
N ALA A 22 -10.13 22.44 -3.89
CA ALA A 22 -9.23 21.38 -3.48
C ALA A 22 -9.74 20.82 -2.15
N ALA A 23 -9.81 19.51 -2.02
CA ALA A 23 -10.30 18.91 -0.80
C ALA A 23 -9.37 19.26 0.38
N ASP A 24 -9.95 19.58 1.54
CA ASP A 24 -9.20 19.86 2.77
C ASP A 24 -8.57 18.57 3.30
N TYR A 25 -7.37 18.27 2.83
CA TYR A 25 -6.52 17.22 3.39
C TYR A 25 -5.12 17.74 3.64
N THR A 26 -4.43 17.11 4.61
CA THR A 26 -3.02 17.39 4.88
C THR A 26 -2.21 16.10 4.76
N VAL A 27 -1.00 16.23 4.21
CA VAL A 27 -0.02 15.15 4.16
C VAL A 27 1.30 15.70 4.64
N THR A 28 1.85 15.07 5.68
CA THR A 28 3.18 15.39 6.21
C THR A 28 4.07 14.16 6.09
N GLU A 29 5.28 14.35 5.59
CA GLU A 29 6.27 13.30 5.45
C GLU A 29 7.49 13.60 6.34
N THR A 30 7.95 12.60 7.06
CA THR A 30 9.21 12.59 7.80
C THR A 30 10.15 11.56 7.18
N ASP A 31 11.35 11.39 7.72
CA ASP A 31 12.27 10.33 7.27
C ASP A 31 11.72 8.92 7.50
N ASP A 32 10.82 8.75 8.46
CA ASP A 32 10.34 7.42 8.88
C ASP A 32 8.88 7.18 8.54
N GLN A 33 8.07 8.21 8.32
CA GLN A 33 6.62 8.06 8.20
C GLN A 33 5.99 9.06 7.23
N ILE A 34 4.84 8.66 6.67
CA ILE A 34 3.92 9.52 5.93
C ILE A 34 2.62 9.56 6.72
N HIS A 35 2.18 10.73 7.13
CA HIS A 35 0.89 10.93 7.79
C HIS A 35 -0.09 11.59 6.84
N ILE A 36 -1.27 11.00 6.73
CA ILE A 36 -2.35 11.49 5.88
C ILE A 36 -3.55 11.80 6.78
N LYS A 37 -4.07 13.03 6.68
CA LYS A 37 -5.30 13.44 7.34
C LYS A 37 -6.28 13.95 6.30
N LEU A 38 -7.38 13.23 6.14
CA LEU A 38 -8.52 13.58 5.29
C LEU A 38 -9.71 13.99 6.18
N PRO A 39 -10.80 14.53 5.60
CA PRO A 39 -11.99 14.89 6.37
C PRO A 39 -12.65 13.71 7.10
N LYS A 40 -12.59 12.50 6.52
CA LYS A 40 -13.27 11.30 7.06
C LYS A 40 -12.31 10.22 7.60
N LEU A 41 -11.04 10.26 7.19
CA LEU A 41 -10.03 9.26 7.54
C LEU A 41 -8.72 9.89 7.98
N GLU A 42 -7.97 9.20 8.83
CA GLU A 42 -6.52 9.42 9.00
C GLU A 42 -5.79 8.09 8.81
N ALA A 43 -4.54 8.14 8.34
CA ALA A 43 -3.69 6.97 8.20
C ALA A 43 -2.21 7.37 8.34
N THR A 44 -1.38 6.44 8.80
CA THR A 44 0.07 6.56 8.78
C THR A 44 0.65 5.41 7.96
N ILE A 45 1.67 5.69 7.15
CA ILE A 45 2.45 4.70 6.43
C ILE A 45 3.88 4.76 6.99
N ASN A 46 4.41 3.61 7.42
CA ASN A 46 5.80 3.51 7.88
C ASN A 46 6.74 3.31 6.69
N LYS A 47 7.78 4.14 6.62
CA LYS A 47 8.91 3.96 5.69
C LYS A 47 10.02 3.12 6.30
N THR A 48 10.08 3.00 7.63
CA THR A 48 11.08 2.22 8.36
C THR A 48 10.48 1.29 9.40
N GLY A 49 11.29 0.34 9.87
CA GLY A 49 10.90 -0.60 10.92
C GLY A 49 9.90 -1.62 10.40
N TYR A 50 8.68 -1.58 10.93
CA TYR A 50 7.58 -2.43 10.48
C TYR A 50 6.85 -1.76 9.30
N VAL A 51 7.14 -2.20 8.08
CA VAL A 51 6.81 -1.48 6.83
C VAL A 51 5.78 -2.21 5.96
N SER A 52 5.40 -1.55 4.85
CA SER A 52 4.28 -1.84 3.93
C SER A 52 2.92 -1.54 4.53
N GLY A 53 1.93 -1.29 3.66
CA GLY A 53 0.56 -1.04 4.05
C GLY A 53 0.36 0.19 4.95
N VAL A 54 -0.79 0.20 5.63
CA VAL A 54 -1.13 1.19 6.66
C VAL A 54 -0.64 0.69 8.01
N ALA A 55 0.08 1.55 8.73
CA ALA A 55 0.67 1.23 10.01
C ALA A 55 -0.39 0.86 11.05
N ARG A 56 -0.03 -0.08 11.93
CA ARG A 56 -0.85 -0.53 13.06
C ARG A 56 -1.54 0.60 13.81
N GLN A 57 -2.84 0.46 14.05
CA GLN A 57 -3.70 1.37 14.81
C GLN A 57 -3.74 2.80 14.26
N SER A 58 -3.23 3.03 13.06
CA SER A 58 -3.13 4.38 12.48
C SER A 58 -4.30 4.71 11.58
N LEU A 59 -4.99 3.72 10.96
CA LEU A 59 -6.19 4.00 10.19
C LEU A 59 -7.29 4.41 11.18
N LEU A 60 -7.74 5.66 11.13
CA LEU A 60 -8.83 6.18 11.94
C LEU A 60 -10.02 6.54 11.06
N ASP A 61 -11.18 5.92 11.31
CA ASP A 61 -12.46 6.40 10.80
C ASP A 61 -13.03 7.45 11.75
N LYS A 62 -13.01 8.71 11.34
CA LYS A 62 -13.40 9.85 12.19
C LYS A 62 -14.87 9.84 12.60
N LYS A 63 -15.73 9.17 11.82
CA LYS A 63 -17.15 9.09 12.16
C LYS A 63 -17.40 8.15 13.35
N THR A 64 -16.66 7.04 13.42
CA THR A 64 -16.91 5.99 14.42
C THR A 64 -15.84 5.94 15.50
N SER A 65 -14.76 6.69 15.34
CA SER A 65 -13.53 6.60 16.13
C SER A 65 -12.85 5.22 16.06
N PHE A 66 -13.24 4.38 15.11
CA PHE A 66 -12.63 3.06 14.92
C PHE A 66 -11.19 3.19 14.44
N ARG A 67 -10.31 2.33 14.99
CA ARG A 67 -8.94 2.12 14.52
C ARG A 67 -8.73 0.68 14.07
N ASP A 68 -7.92 0.46 13.05
CA ASP A 68 -7.57 -0.89 12.58
C ASP A 68 -7.08 -1.77 13.75
N ALA A 69 -7.67 -2.94 13.97
CA ALA A 69 -7.48 -3.73 15.20
C ALA A 69 -6.15 -4.53 15.25
N GLY A 70 -5.55 -4.75 14.09
CA GLY A 70 -4.47 -5.71 13.89
C GLY A 70 -3.06 -5.14 14.06
N PHE A 71 -2.15 -5.68 13.25
CA PHE A 71 -0.77 -5.21 13.10
C PHE A 71 -0.58 -4.20 11.96
N GLY A 72 -1.68 -3.71 11.39
CA GLY A 72 -1.70 -2.85 10.20
C GLY A 72 -2.65 -3.42 9.15
N LEU A 73 -2.75 -2.73 8.02
CA LEU A 73 -3.63 -3.12 6.93
C LEU A 73 -2.82 -3.24 5.64
N ASP A 74 -2.99 -4.38 4.97
CA ASP A 74 -2.26 -4.75 3.75
C ASP A 74 -0.75 -4.81 3.93
N ILE A 75 -0.34 -5.59 4.92
CA ILE A 75 1.07 -5.78 5.25
C ILE A 75 1.62 -6.93 4.41
N VAL A 76 2.77 -6.71 3.77
CA VAL A 76 3.37 -7.63 2.81
C VAL A 76 4.55 -8.37 3.42
N ASP A 77 4.59 -9.68 3.17
CA ASP A 77 5.65 -10.55 3.65
C ASP A 77 6.56 -11.04 2.51
N TRP A 78 6.15 -12.09 1.78
CA TRP A 78 7.01 -12.89 0.90
C TRP A 78 6.36 -13.16 -0.45
N ILE A 79 7.20 -13.42 -1.45
CA ILE A 79 6.82 -14.19 -2.64
C ILE A 79 7.03 -15.66 -2.32
N MET A 80 6.00 -16.48 -2.51
CA MET A 80 5.99 -17.88 -2.09
C MET A 80 5.40 -18.82 -3.14
N GLU A 81 5.60 -20.11 -2.93
CA GLU A 81 4.94 -21.20 -3.65
C GLU A 81 4.56 -22.35 -2.70
N PRO A 82 3.67 -23.27 -3.12
CA PRO A 82 3.41 -24.51 -2.40
C PRO A 82 4.67 -25.38 -2.23
N GLY A 83 4.72 -26.15 -1.14
CA GLY A 83 5.80 -27.09 -0.85
C GLY A 83 6.54 -26.76 0.45
N SER A 84 7.61 -27.51 0.72
CA SER A 84 8.45 -27.32 1.92
C SER A 84 9.89 -26.96 1.52
N ASP A 85 10.56 -26.19 2.37
CA ASP A 85 11.99 -25.90 2.27
C ASP A 85 12.87 -26.88 3.06
N GLU A 86 12.28 -27.87 3.74
CA GLU A 86 12.98 -28.80 4.66
C GLU A 86 14.21 -29.49 4.06
N ALA A 87 14.14 -29.90 2.79
CA ALA A 87 15.21 -30.62 2.11
C ALA A 87 16.47 -29.77 1.83
N TYR A 88 16.38 -28.45 1.95
CA TYR A 88 17.47 -27.51 1.67
C TYR A 88 17.54 -26.34 2.66
N ARG A 89 16.87 -26.46 3.80
CA ARG A 89 16.70 -25.38 4.78
C ARG A 89 18.04 -24.90 5.35
N ASP A 90 19.00 -25.79 5.47
CA ASP A 90 20.38 -25.52 5.90
C ASP A 90 21.14 -24.58 4.94
N LYS A 91 20.65 -24.42 3.71
CA LYS A 91 21.23 -23.56 2.66
C LYS A 91 20.48 -22.24 2.48
N LEU A 92 19.42 -21.99 3.26
CA LEU A 92 18.63 -20.77 3.16
C LEU A 92 19.17 -19.66 4.06
N ASP A 93 19.08 -18.43 3.57
CA ASP A 93 19.11 -17.26 4.44
C ASP A 93 17.99 -17.37 5.48
N LEU A 94 18.28 -16.99 6.73
CA LEU A 94 17.34 -17.16 7.86
C LEU A 94 15.97 -16.50 7.62
N GLU A 95 15.92 -15.44 6.82
CA GLU A 95 14.70 -14.71 6.47
C GLU A 95 13.81 -15.40 5.43
N LEU A 96 14.31 -16.44 4.75
CA LEU A 96 13.56 -17.23 3.80
C LEU A 96 12.93 -18.47 4.43
N ILE A 97 13.38 -18.87 5.61
CA ILE A 97 12.90 -20.08 6.29
C ILE A 97 11.43 -19.91 6.68
N TYR A 98 10.56 -20.70 6.04
CA TYR A 98 9.15 -20.74 6.37
C TYR A 98 8.80 -22.00 7.18
N ARG A 99 8.50 -21.80 8.46
CA ARG A 99 8.08 -22.90 9.35
C ARG A 99 6.56 -23.00 9.33
N PHE A 100 6.01 -24.12 8.89
CA PHE A 100 4.59 -24.47 9.04
C PHE A 100 4.39 -25.42 10.23
N ASN A 101 3.18 -25.93 10.45
CA ASN A 101 2.79 -26.76 11.60
C ASN A 101 3.09 -26.11 12.95
N ASN A 102 2.79 -24.81 13.07
CA ASN A 102 2.88 -24.08 14.33
C ASN A 102 1.66 -23.18 14.52
N LYS A 103 1.57 -22.58 15.71
CA LYS A 103 0.44 -21.74 16.11
C LYS A 103 0.24 -20.46 15.29
N TYR A 104 1.20 -20.09 14.43
CA TYR A 104 1.15 -18.85 13.65
C TYR A 104 0.94 -19.08 12.15
N HIS A 105 1.42 -20.20 11.59
CA HIS A 105 1.42 -20.44 10.13
C HIS A 105 0.47 -21.55 9.66
N GLY A 106 -0.26 -22.18 10.59
CA GLY A 106 -1.14 -23.30 10.27
C GLY A 106 -0.38 -24.52 9.75
N SER A 107 -1.07 -25.48 9.14
CA SER A 107 -0.51 -26.77 8.74
C SER A 107 -0.13 -26.91 7.27
N ARG A 108 -0.44 -25.91 6.44
CA ARG A 108 -0.18 -25.96 4.99
C ARG A 108 1.29 -25.62 4.70
N ALA A 109 2.00 -26.56 4.09
CA ALA A 109 3.36 -26.35 3.64
C ALA A 109 3.42 -25.30 2.52
N LYS A 110 4.26 -24.29 2.71
CA LYS A 110 4.62 -23.25 1.75
C LYS A 110 6.12 -23.00 1.90
N ARG A 111 6.74 -22.44 0.88
CA ARG A 111 8.15 -22.02 0.93
C ARG A 111 8.37 -20.69 0.23
N SER A 112 9.33 -19.93 0.73
CA SER A 112 9.70 -18.64 0.15
C SER A 112 10.47 -18.85 -1.15
N ILE A 113 10.14 -18.08 -2.18
CA ILE A 113 10.91 -18.01 -3.44
C ILE A 113 11.96 -16.92 -3.32
N GLU A 114 11.53 -15.74 -2.86
CA GLU A 114 12.34 -14.54 -2.68
C GLU A 114 12.00 -13.85 -1.36
N GLY A 115 12.98 -13.15 -0.82
CA GLY A 115 12.90 -12.45 0.47
C GLY A 115 13.72 -11.17 0.47
N PRO A 116 13.77 -10.45 1.61
CA PRO A 116 13.21 -10.80 2.92
C PRO A 116 11.68 -10.86 3.04
N GLN A 117 11.19 -11.26 4.24
CA GLN A 117 9.88 -10.83 4.74
C GLN A 117 9.85 -9.29 4.78
N ILE A 118 9.11 -8.65 3.88
CA ILE A 118 9.17 -7.19 3.72
C ILE A 118 8.84 -6.49 5.04
N CYS A 119 7.73 -6.84 5.69
CA CYS A 119 7.24 -6.10 6.84
C CYS A 119 8.22 -6.02 8.02
N THR A 120 9.00 -7.06 8.31
CA THR A 120 9.91 -7.08 9.48
C THR A 120 11.38 -6.97 9.13
N LYS A 121 11.78 -7.35 7.91
CA LYS A 121 13.20 -7.50 7.54
C LYS A 121 13.67 -6.56 6.44
N ALA A 122 12.77 -5.93 5.67
CA ALA A 122 13.18 -4.90 4.71
C ALA A 122 13.83 -3.69 5.40
N LYS A 123 13.41 -3.38 6.64
CA LYS A 123 13.83 -2.26 7.50
C LYS A 123 13.56 -0.86 6.95
N ARG A 124 13.59 -0.68 5.63
CA ARG A 124 13.25 0.54 4.92
C ARG A 124 12.60 0.22 3.58
N ILE A 125 11.57 0.99 3.25
CA ILE A 125 10.86 0.92 1.98
C ILE A 125 11.06 2.21 1.19
N ASN A 126 11.02 2.11 -0.14
CA ASN A 126 10.95 3.32 -0.96
C ASN A 126 9.49 3.76 -1.08
N SER A 127 9.27 5.07 -1.14
CA SER A 127 7.93 5.63 -1.20
C SER A 127 7.85 6.89 -2.07
N GLU A 128 6.65 7.15 -2.58
CA GLU A 128 6.32 8.37 -3.33
C GLU A 128 4.88 8.77 -3.02
N ILE A 129 4.64 10.07 -2.81
CA ILE A 129 3.33 10.64 -2.50
C ILE A 129 2.78 11.34 -3.75
N ILE A 130 1.55 11.03 -4.12
CA ILE A 130 0.79 11.73 -5.16
C ILE A 130 -0.40 12.43 -4.52
N LYS A 131 -0.48 13.74 -4.75
CA LYS A 131 -1.58 14.61 -4.27
C LYS A 131 -2.53 14.90 -5.44
N GLY A 132 -3.67 14.24 -5.43
CA GLY A 132 -4.78 14.53 -6.33
C GLY A 132 -5.65 15.66 -5.81
N LYS A 133 -6.59 16.14 -6.62
CA LYS A 133 -7.59 17.12 -6.16
C LYS A 133 -8.44 16.60 -4.99
N ASP A 134 -8.83 15.33 -5.10
CA ASP A 134 -9.82 14.66 -4.27
C ASP A 134 -9.31 13.33 -3.71
N PHE A 135 -8.01 13.08 -3.79
CA PHE A 135 -7.36 11.91 -3.21
C PHE A 135 -5.90 12.18 -2.83
N VAL A 136 -5.38 11.33 -1.95
CA VAL A 136 -3.94 11.14 -1.72
C VAL A 136 -3.59 9.71 -2.09
N ALA A 137 -2.53 9.49 -2.85
CA ALA A 137 -2.00 8.17 -3.10
C ALA A 137 -0.56 8.05 -2.58
N VAL A 138 -0.22 6.89 -2.04
CA VAL A 138 1.14 6.53 -1.65
C VAL A 138 1.55 5.29 -2.42
N LYS A 139 2.64 5.41 -3.17
CA LYS A 139 3.31 4.30 -3.83
C LYS A 139 4.41 3.80 -2.90
N LEU A 140 4.45 2.50 -2.66
CA LEU A 140 5.54 1.82 -1.94
C LEU A 140 6.21 0.82 -2.87
N TRP A 141 7.52 0.64 -2.76
CA TRP A 141 8.20 -0.44 -3.49
C TRP A 141 9.45 -0.98 -2.82
N TYR A 142 9.72 -2.25 -3.09
CA TYR A 142 10.90 -2.99 -2.65
C TYR A 142 11.46 -3.86 -3.76
N GLN A 143 12.77 -3.99 -3.79
CA GLN A 143 13.47 -4.95 -4.64
C GLN A 143 13.96 -6.10 -3.75
N TYR A 144 13.43 -7.31 -3.95
CA TYR A 144 13.83 -8.50 -3.19
C TYR A 144 15.32 -8.80 -3.38
N LYS A 145 15.98 -9.23 -2.30
CA LYS A 145 17.45 -9.30 -2.18
C LYS A 145 17.98 -10.70 -1.91
N THR A 146 17.12 -11.62 -1.48
CA THR A 146 17.47 -13.01 -1.19
C THR A 146 16.54 -13.93 -1.97
N ALA A 147 17.00 -15.14 -2.28
CA ALA A 147 16.24 -16.12 -3.05
C ALA A 147 16.58 -17.54 -2.59
N ALA A 148 15.61 -18.46 -2.72
CA ALA A 148 15.84 -19.88 -2.43
C ALA A 148 16.83 -20.51 -3.44
N PRO A 149 17.49 -21.63 -3.10
CA PRO A 149 18.40 -22.32 -4.02
C PRO A 149 17.75 -22.59 -5.39
N GLY A 150 18.45 -22.23 -6.46
CA GLY A 150 17.97 -22.36 -7.83
C GLY A 150 16.99 -21.27 -8.30
N LYS A 151 16.65 -20.29 -7.45
CA LYS A 151 15.86 -19.11 -7.81
C LYS A 151 16.78 -17.88 -7.98
N LYS A 152 16.26 -16.84 -8.62
CA LYS A 152 16.96 -15.56 -8.85
C LYS A 152 16.51 -14.51 -7.84
N THR A 153 17.36 -13.55 -7.50
CA THR A 153 16.96 -12.34 -6.78
C THR A 153 16.52 -11.26 -7.76
N GLY A 154 15.77 -10.27 -7.29
CA GLY A 154 15.44 -9.09 -8.10
C GLY A 154 14.01 -9.04 -8.62
N SER A 155 13.07 -9.78 -8.03
CA SER A 155 11.65 -9.45 -8.19
C SER A 155 11.36 -8.13 -7.49
N ARG A 156 10.47 -7.32 -8.07
CA ARG A 156 10.05 -6.03 -7.49
C ARG A 156 8.61 -6.14 -7.00
N TRP A 157 8.41 -5.76 -5.74
CA TRP A 157 7.08 -5.50 -5.20
C TRP A 157 6.76 -4.01 -5.29
N THR A 158 5.53 -3.69 -5.71
CA THR A 158 4.97 -2.33 -5.68
C THR A 158 3.57 -2.38 -5.08
N GLN A 159 3.27 -1.48 -4.15
CA GLN A 159 1.94 -1.29 -3.58
C GLN A 159 1.45 0.14 -3.78
N TRP A 160 0.18 0.28 -4.10
CA TRP A 160 -0.53 1.54 -4.17
C TRP A 160 -1.56 1.62 -3.07
N LEU A 161 -1.50 2.67 -2.25
CA LEU A 161 -2.49 2.99 -1.23
C LEU A 161 -3.19 4.29 -1.63
N VAL A 162 -4.47 4.24 -1.99
CA VAL A 162 -5.21 5.41 -2.50
C VAL A 162 -6.34 5.78 -1.54
N PHE A 163 -6.31 7.01 -1.05
CA PHE A 163 -7.22 7.57 -0.05
C PHE A 163 -8.09 8.67 -0.68
N PRO A 164 -9.33 8.37 -1.10
CA PRO A 164 -10.28 9.39 -1.54
C PRO A 164 -10.75 10.24 -0.37
N THR A 165 -10.85 11.55 -0.56
CA THR A 165 -11.18 12.52 0.51
C THR A 165 -12.61 12.38 1.04
N GLY A 166 -13.52 11.92 0.17
CA GLY A 166 -14.92 11.67 0.50
C GLY A 166 -15.22 10.28 1.07
N ALA A 167 -14.24 9.39 1.15
CA ALA A 167 -14.43 7.99 1.53
C ALA A 167 -14.05 7.69 2.99
N ARG A 168 -14.58 6.59 3.52
CA ARG A 168 -14.22 5.99 4.83
C ARG A 168 -13.46 4.67 4.65
N TYR A 169 -12.89 4.47 3.47
CA TYR A 169 -12.03 3.35 3.09
C TYR A 169 -10.91 3.88 2.20
N PHE A 170 -9.88 3.07 1.98
CA PHE A 170 -8.84 3.30 0.99
C PHE A 170 -8.76 2.08 0.06
N PHE A 171 -8.22 2.29 -1.13
CA PHE A 171 -7.90 1.20 -2.05
C PHE A 171 -6.46 0.77 -1.84
N SER A 172 -6.23 -0.54 -1.86
CA SER A 172 -4.89 -1.10 -1.89
C SER A 172 -4.73 -1.98 -3.11
N THR A 173 -3.53 -1.98 -3.70
CA THR A 173 -3.21 -2.85 -4.83
C THR A 173 -1.73 -3.20 -4.80
N ASP A 174 -1.45 -4.49 -4.85
CA ASP A 174 -0.11 -5.03 -4.94
C ASP A 174 0.19 -5.54 -6.35
N ARG A 175 1.43 -5.32 -6.79
CA ARG A 175 1.98 -5.84 -8.02
C ARG A 175 3.35 -6.43 -7.74
N ILE A 176 3.60 -7.61 -8.31
CA ILE A 176 4.92 -8.23 -8.36
C ILE A 176 5.38 -8.27 -9.81
N ASP A 177 6.49 -7.59 -10.10
CA ASP A 177 7.26 -7.79 -11.33
C ASP A 177 8.29 -8.89 -11.03
N ALA A 178 7.93 -10.14 -11.33
CA ALA A 178 8.69 -11.32 -10.92
C ALA A 178 9.81 -11.68 -11.89
N VAL A 179 10.97 -12.07 -11.36
CA VAL A 179 12.09 -12.66 -12.15
C VAL A 179 12.09 -14.19 -12.13
N ASN A 180 11.31 -14.78 -11.24
CA ASN A 180 11.09 -16.22 -11.14
C ASN A 180 9.68 -16.59 -11.58
N SER A 181 9.52 -17.83 -12.03
CA SER A 181 8.22 -18.45 -12.29
C SER A 181 7.99 -19.65 -11.36
N SER A 182 6.71 -19.96 -11.14
CA SER A 182 6.23 -21.14 -10.43
C SER A 182 4.78 -21.40 -10.85
N ASP A 183 4.36 -22.66 -10.89
CA ASP A 183 3.01 -23.05 -11.30
C ASP A 183 1.92 -22.44 -10.40
N ALA A 184 2.27 -22.12 -9.15
CA ALA A 184 1.36 -21.55 -8.16
C ALA A 184 2.07 -20.49 -7.30
N MET A 185 2.76 -19.54 -7.94
CA MET A 185 3.36 -18.41 -7.23
C MET A 185 2.27 -17.52 -6.60
N PHE A 186 2.48 -17.08 -5.36
CA PHE A 186 1.60 -16.13 -4.69
C PHE A 186 2.37 -15.13 -3.84
N LEU A 187 1.80 -13.94 -3.68
CA LEU A 187 2.23 -12.95 -2.69
C LEU A 187 1.52 -13.24 -1.38
N ARG A 188 2.27 -13.40 -0.30
CA ARG A 188 1.69 -13.53 1.04
C ARG A 188 1.50 -12.13 1.63
N THR A 189 0.25 -11.76 1.84
CA THR A 189 -0.16 -10.52 2.49
C THR A 189 -1.02 -10.78 3.73
N ASP A 190 -1.06 -9.81 4.63
CA ASP A 190 -1.85 -9.77 5.86
C ASP A 190 -3.02 -8.77 5.69
N LEU A 191 -4.23 -9.29 5.44
CA LEU A 191 -5.44 -8.50 5.15
C LEU A 191 -6.72 -9.07 5.80
N PRO A 192 -7.40 -8.33 6.71
CA PRO A 192 -6.84 -7.30 7.59
C PRO A 192 -5.73 -7.92 8.45
N GLY A 193 -4.67 -7.17 8.77
CA GLY A 193 -3.56 -7.69 9.55
C GLY A 193 -4.08 -8.39 10.79
N HIS A 194 -3.61 -9.61 11.04
CA HIS A 194 -4.02 -10.50 12.12
C HIS A 194 -4.63 -9.73 13.31
N ILE A 195 -5.94 -9.88 13.53
CA ILE A 195 -6.59 -9.29 14.70
C ILE A 195 -5.84 -9.79 15.92
N ARG A 196 -5.41 -8.87 16.77
CA ARG A 196 -4.68 -9.21 18.00
C ARG A 196 -5.62 -10.04 18.88
N HIS A 197 -5.22 -11.28 19.15
CA HIS A 197 -5.88 -12.21 20.07
C HIS A 197 -5.32 -12.06 21.47
#